data_AF-Q316S7-F1
#
_entry.id   AF-Q316S7-F1
#
_cell.length_a   1.000
_cell.length_b   1.000
_cell.length_c   1.000
_cell.angle_alpha   90.00
_cell.angle_beta   90.00
_cell.angle_gamma   90.00
#
_symmetry.space_group_name_H-M   'P 1'
#
loop_
_entity.id
_entity.type
_entity.pdbx_description
1 polymer ?
#
loop_
_entity_poly.entity_id
_entity_poly.type
_entity_poly.pdbx_seq_one_letter_code
_entity_poly.pdbx_strand_id
1 'polypeptide(L)'
;MSSNQSDADIQRQDLLETACEALFEGGFKKIKGLLEELDSPDTVEGFQPDLQGENTKGVVYYFVVETEVTLARLETAERIRALAVHAAEHGCQCVIIVPEGDEGVAGAVLEEHDIPEDNLDIWEG
;
A
#
# COMPACT_ATOMS: atom_id res chain seq x y z
N MET A 1 8.65 25.69 -4.43
CA MET A 1 8.52 24.38 -3.76
C MET A 1 7.14 23.75 -3.94
N SER A 2 6.17 24.36 -4.65
CA SER A 2 4.84 23.75 -4.89
C SER A 2 4.80 22.67 -5.97
N SER A 3 5.77 22.62 -6.90
CA SER A 3 5.70 21.70 -8.04
C SER A 3 5.95 20.24 -7.64
N ASN A 4 6.91 19.96 -6.76
CA ASN A 4 7.26 18.59 -6.40
C ASN A 4 6.15 17.85 -5.63
N GLN A 5 5.33 18.57 -4.87
CA GLN A 5 4.24 17.94 -4.10
C GLN A 5 3.04 17.65 -5.00
N SER A 6 2.70 18.55 -5.93
CA SER A 6 1.63 18.27 -6.91
C SER A 6 1.99 17.11 -7.82
N ASP A 7 3.26 16.97 -8.20
CA ASP A 7 3.72 15.91 -9.09
C ASP A 7 3.70 14.54 -8.39
N ALA A 8 4.12 14.49 -7.11
CA ALA A 8 4.04 13.28 -6.29
C ALA A 8 2.58 12.84 -6.02
N ASP A 9 1.68 13.80 -5.79
CA ASP A 9 0.25 13.50 -5.58
C ASP A 9 -0.39 12.93 -6.86
N ILE A 10 -0.03 13.45 -8.04
CA ILE A 10 -0.48 12.91 -9.35
C ILE A 10 0.08 11.50 -9.55
N GLN A 11 1.39 11.31 -9.39
CA GLN A 11 2.02 10.00 -9.56
C GLN A 11 1.41 8.94 -8.63
N ARG A 12 1.13 9.31 -7.38
CA ARG A 12 0.49 8.43 -6.42
C ARG A 12 -0.92 8.06 -6.84
N GLN A 13 -1.68 9.00 -7.40
CA GLN A 13 -3.02 8.74 -7.92
C GLN A 13 -2.96 7.78 -9.13
N ASP A 14 -2.04 8.00 -10.06
CA ASP A 14 -1.86 7.13 -11.23
C ASP A 14 -1.46 5.70 -10.81
N LEU A 15 -0.58 5.57 -9.81
CA LEU A 15 -0.21 4.26 -9.22
C LEU A 15 -1.40 3.59 -8.54
N LEU A 16 -2.23 4.35 -7.83
CA LEU A 16 -3.42 3.84 -7.16
C LEU A 16 -4.44 3.29 -8.17
N GLU A 17 -4.67 4.00 -9.27
CA GLU A 17 -5.55 3.56 -10.35
C GLU A 17 -5.00 2.31 -11.03
N THR A 18 -3.71 2.32 -11.39
CA THR A 18 -3.03 1.17 -12.02
C THR A 18 -3.08 -0.08 -11.13
N ALA A 19 -2.80 0.09 -9.83
CA ALA A 19 -2.90 -0.99 -8.85
C ALA A 19 -4.33 -1.55 -8.78
N CYS A 20 -5.33 -0.66 -8.73
CA CYS A 20 -6.73 -1.07 -8.68
C CYS A 20 -7.14 -1.89 -9.91
N GLU A 21 -6.77 -1.43 -11.11
CA GLU A 21 -6.99 -2.17 -12.35
C GLU A 21 -6.33 -3.55 -12.31
N ALA A 22 -5.07 -3.62 -11.87
CA ALA A 22 -4.35 -4.89 -11.73
C ALA A 22 -5.03 -5.86 -10.76
N LEU A 23 -5.66 -5.37 -9.68
CA LEU A 23 -6.44 -6.22 -8.76
C LEU A 23 -7.69 -6.80 -9.44
N PHE A 24 -8.42 -5.97 -10.19
CA PHE A 24 -9.58 -6.45 -10.96
C PHE A 24 -9.18 -7.50 -12.00
N GLU A 25 -8.13 -7.25 -12.77
CA GLU A 25 -7.60 -8.19 -13.77
C GLU A 25 -7.05 -9.47 -13.12
N GLY A 26 -6.43 -9.34 -11.95
CA GLY A 26 -5.91 -10.44 -11.12
C GLY A 26 -7.00 -11.29 -10.45
N GLY A 27 -8.28 -10.92 -10.60
CA GLY A 27 -9.41 -11.66 -10.06
C GLY A 27 -9.62 -11.49 -8.55
N PHE A 28 -9.10 -10.40 -7.97
CA PHE A 28 -9.45 -10.01 -6.61
C PHE A 28 -10.94 -9.70 -6.50
N LYS A 29 -11.47 -9.88 -5.30
CA LYS A 29 -12.88 -9.66 -4.96
C LYS A 29 -12.95 -8.76 -3.75
N LYS A 30 -14.14 -8.21 -3.49
CA LYS A 30 -14.40 -7.29 -2.36
C LYS A 30 -13.38 -6.14 -2.34
N ILE A 31 -13.04 -5.63 -3.52
CA ILE A 31 -12.07 -4.55 -3.67
C ILE A 31 -12.69 -3.29 -3.08
N LYS A 32 -11.93 -2.65 -2.20
CA LYS A 32 -12.21 -1.38 -1.55
C LYS A 32 -11.03 -0.45 -1.80
N GLY A 33 -11.28 0.85 -1.86
CA GLY A 33 -10.22 1.80 -2.18
C GLY A 33 -10.60 3.25 -1.90
N LEU A 34 -9.59 4.12 -1.93
CA LEU A 34 -9.77 5.57 -1.83
C LEU A 34 -10.16 6.24 -3.17
N LEU A 35 -10.63 5.45 -4.13
CA LEU A 35 -11.15 5.90 -5.42
C LEU A 35 -12.67 6.16 -5.30
N GLU A 36 -13.17 7.16 -6.03
CA GLU A 36 -14.57 7.62 -5.90
C GLU A 36 -15.63 6.52 -6.15
N GLU A 37 -15.27 5.49 -6.91
CA GLU A 37 -16.19 4.41 -7.33
C GLU A 37 -16.20 3.22 -6.38
N LEU A 38 -15.36 3.21 -5.34
CA LEU A 38 -15.19 2.09 -4.42
C LEU A 38 -15.67 2.43 -3.01
N ASP A 39 -16.09 1.38 -2.28
CA ASP A 39 -16.24 1.47 -0.84
C ASP A 39 -14.87 1.73 -0.20
N SER A 40 -14.84 2.55 0.84
CA SER A 40 -13.61 2.85 1.57
C SER A 40 -13.04 1.58 2.27
N PRO A 41 -11.70 1.40 2.30
CA PRO A 41 -11.07 0.29 3.00
C PRO A 41 -11.35 0.31 4.51
N ASP A 42 -11.31 -0.86 5.12
CA ASP A 42 -11.47 -0.98 6.57
C ASP A 42 -10.24 -0.41 7.29
N THR A 43 -10.47 0.24 8.42
CA THR A 43 -9.39 0.70 9.30
C THR A 43 -8.82 -0.47 10.09
N VAL A 44 -7.49 -0.56 10.16
CA VAL A 44 -6.71 -1.56 10.88
C VAL A 44 -5.81 -0.83 11.87
N GLU A 45 -5.97 -1.08 13.17
CA GLU A 45 -5.18 -0.45 14.23
C GLU A 45 -5.11 1.09 14.15
N GLY A 46 -6.19 1.72 13.68
CA GLY A 46 -6.27 3.18 13.52
C GLY A 46 -5.75 3.71 12.18
N PHE A 47 -5.21 2.86 11.31
CA PHE A 47 -4.71 3.22 9.98
C PHE A 47 -5.55 2.63 8.86
N GLN A 48 -5.62 3.33 7.73
CA GLN A 48 -6.37 2.87 6.55
C GLN A 48 -5.39 2.57 5.40
N PRO A 49 -5.49 1.39 4.76
CA PRO A 49 -4.76 1.13 3.52
C PRO A 49 -5.37 1.91 2.36
N ASP A 50 -4.65 2.02 1.25
CA ASP A 50 -5.13 2.73 0.06
C ASP A 50 -6.07 1.87 -0.78
N LEU A 51 -5.77 0.57 -0.87
CA LEU A 51 -6.67 -0.46 -1.39
C LEU A 51 -6.74 -1.63 -0.42
N GLN A 52 -7.86 -2.35 -0.46
CA GLN A 52 -8.04 -3.63 0.22
C GLN A 52 -8.77 -4.58 -0.73
N GLY A 53 -8.36 -5.84 -0.76
CA GLY A 53 -9.02 -6.85 -1.60
C GLY A 53 -8.82 -8.26 -1.08
N GLU A 54 -9.61 -9.20 -1.58
CA GLU A 54 -9.51 -10.62 -1.27
C GLU A 54 -9.11 -11.39 -2.53
N ASN A 55 -8.00 -12.14 -2.48
CA ASN A 55 -7.57 -12.92 -3.62
C ASN A 55 -8.48 -14.15 -3.87
N THR A 56 -8.23 -14.89 -4.94
CA THR A 56 -9.05 -16.07 -5.30
C THR A 56 -9.07 -17.20 -4.26
N LYS A 57 -8.13 -17.19 -3.31
CA LYS A 57 -8.03 -18.16 -2.20
C LYS A 57 -8.68 -17.67 -0.91
N GLY A 58 -9.27 -16.48 -0.89
CA GLY A 58 -9.89 -15.91 0.30
C GLY A 58 -8.93 -15.16 1.23
N VAL A 59 -7.68 -14.92 0.81
CA VAL A 59 -6.70 -14.17 1.61
C VAL A 59 -6.91 -12.69 1.38
N VAL A 60 -6.99 -11.91 2.47
CA VAL A 60 -7.12 -10.45 2.44
C VAL A 60 -5.76 -9.80 2.24
N TYR A 61 -5.71 -8.79 1.38
CA TYR A 61 -4.54 -7.98 1.10
C TYR A 61 -4.85 -6.52 1.43
N TYR A 62 -3.88 -5.86 2.05
CA TYR A 62 -3.85 -4.43 2.30
C TYR A 62 -2.75 -3.82 1.44
N PHE A 63 -3.09 -2.84 0.60
CA PHE A 63 -2.15 -2.18 -0.29
C PHE A 63 -1.91 -0.74 0.16
N VAL A 64 -0.64 -0.35 0.21
CA VAL A 64 -0.17 0.97 0.60
C VAL A 64 0.58 1.57 -0.58
N VAL A 65 0.00 2.59 -1.21
CA VAL A 65 0.58 3.27 -2.37
C VAL A 65 1.39 4.46 -1.90
N GLU A 66 2.68 4.45 -2.21
CA GLU A 66 3.63 5.46 -1.77
C GLU A 66 4.60 5.84 -2.90
N THR A 67 5.18 7.02 -2.76
CA THR A 67 6.27 7.55 -3.61
C THR A 67 7.50 7.76 -2.73
N GLU A 68 8.68 7.96 -3.31
CA GLU A 68 9.88 8.36 -2.56
C GLU A 68 9.59 9.50 -1.54
N VAL A 69 8.81 10.50 -1.95
CA VAL A 69 8.48 11.68 -1.13
C VAL A 69 7.60 11.33 0.08
N THR A 70 6.67 10.39 -0.09
CA THR A 70 5.74 10.01 0.98
C THR A 70 6.32 8.92 1.88
N LEU A 71 7.15 8.01 1.35
CA LEU A 71 7.91 7.01 2.12
C LEU A 71 8.79 7.65 3.20
N ALA A 72 9.36 8.83 2.93
CA ALA A 72 10.20 9.55 3.90
C ALA A 72 9.44 10.10 5.12
N ARG A 73 8.11 9.93 5.20
CA ARG A 73 7.29 10.43 6.31
C ARG A 73 7.16 9.38 7.41
N LEU A 74 7.34 9.80 8.66
CA LEU A 74 7.17 8.93 9.83
C LEU A 74 5.77 8.28 9.90
N GLU A 75 4.73 9.04 9.56
CA GLU A 75 3.35 8.54 9.53
C GLU A 75 3.17 7.37 8.56
N THR A 76 3.87 7.39 7.42
CA THR A 76 3.85 6.29 6.44
C THR A 76 4.49 5.04 7.03
N ALA A 77 5.64 5.16 7.72
CA ALA A 77 6.26 4.03 8.39
C ALA A 77 5.37 3.45 9.51
N GLU A 78 4.71 4.30 10.31
CA GLU A 78 3.75 3.86 11.33
C GLU A 78 2.56 3.11 10.71
N ARG A 79 2.02 3.63 9.60
CA ARG A 79 0.94 2.99 8.83
C ARG A 79 1.34 1.62 8.30
N ILE A 80 2.49 1.52 7.61
CA ILE A 80 2.98 0.27 7.05
C ILE A 80 3.22 -0.74 8.19
N ARG A 81 3.85 -0.32 9.28
CA ARG A 81 4.08 -1.18 10.45
C ARG A 81 2.78 -1.75 11.02
N ALA A 82 1.77 -0.92 11.23
CA ALA A 82 0.49 -1.35 11.77
C ALA A 82 -0.18 -2.40 10.87
N LEU A 83 -0.18 -2.16 9.56
CA LEU A 83 -0.76 -3.08 8.58
C LEU A 83 0.04 -4.39 8.46
N ALA A 84 1.36 -4.32 8.47
CA ALA A 84 2.24 -5.48 8.40
C ALA A 84 2.09 -6.40 9.62
N VAL A 85 2.10 -5.82 10.83
CA VAL A 85 1.89 -6.57 12.08
C VAL A 85 0.52 -7.25 12.07
N HIS A 86 -0.54 -6.51 11.72
CA HIS A 86 -1.87 -7.09 11.65
C HIS A 86 -1.95 -8.22 10.62
N ALA A 87 -1.32 -8.05 9.45
CA ALA A 87 -1.28 -9.06 8.40
C ALA A 87 -0.58 -10.34 8.85
N ALA A 88 0.55 -10.22 9.56
CA ALA A 88 1.25 -11.35 10.16
C ALA A 88 0.38 -12.11 11.17
N GLU A 89 -0.33 -11.40 12.05
CA GLU A 89 -1.15 -12.00 13.11
C GLU A 89 -2.44 -12.67 12.60
N HIS A 90 -3.01 -12.17 11.50
CA HIS A 90 -4.32 -12.59 11.01
C HIS A 90 -4.25 -13.43 9.71
N GLY A 91 -3.05 -13.68 9.19
CA GLY A 91 -2.86 -14.43 7.93
C GLY A 91 -3.34 -13.65 6.70
N CYS A 92 -3.31 -12.32 6.77
CA CYS A 92 -3.49 -11.43 5.62
C CYS A 92 -2.14 -11.17 4.93
N GLN A 93 -2.11 -10.29 3.95
CA GLN A 93 -0.89 -9.80 3.30
C GLN A 93 -0.91 -8.27 3.28
N CYS A 94 0.26 -7.65 3.46
CA CYS A 94 0.50 -6.23 3.25
C CYS A 94 1.39 -6.06 2.01
N VAL A 95 1.06 -5.12 1.15
CA VAL A 95 1.85 -4.84 -0.06
C VAL A 95 2.10 -3.35 -0.15
N ILE A 96 3.35 -2.95 -0.31
CA ILE A 96 3.73 -1.57 -0.60
C ILE A 96 3.86 -1.44 -2.11
N ILE A 97 3.16 -0.48 -2.68
CA ILE A 97 3.18 -0.18 -4.11
C ILE A 97 3.98 1.10 -4.30
N VAL A 98 5.04 1.02 -5.08
CA VAL A 98 5.95 2.14 -5.35
C VAL A 98 6.21 2.30 -6.84
N PRO A 99 6.64 3.48 -7.31
CA PRO A 99 7.11 3.64 -8.68
C PRO A 99 8.25 2.66 -9.02
N GLU A 100 8.34 2.25 -10.29
CA GLU A 100 9.51 1.53 -10.81
C GLU A 100 10.83 2.21 -10.41
N GLY A 101 11.70 1.47 -9.71
CA GLY A 101 13.02 1.91 -9.25
C GLY A 101 13.07 2.40 -7.80
N ASP A 102 11.94 2.53 -7.11
CA ASP A 102 11.86 2.99 -5.72
C ASP A 102 11.81 1.83 -4.70
N GLU A 103 11.95 0.57 -5.11
CA GLU A 103 11.85 -0.60 -4.23
C GLU A 103 12.95 -0.61 -3.17
N GLY A 104 14.15 -0.16 -3.56
CA GLY A 104 15.27 0.00 -2.64
C GLY A 104 15.03 1.07 -1.57
N VAL A 105 14.26 2.11 -1.89
CA VAL A 105 13.86 3.16 -0.92
C VAL A 105 12.86 2.58 0.07
N ALA A 106 11.83 1.87 -0.42
CA ALA A 106 10.86 1.20 0.44
C ALA A 106 11.55 0.18 1.36
N GLY A 107 12.46 -0.65 0.83
CA GLY A 107 13.24 -1.59 1.63
C GLY A 107 14.07 -0.92 2.73
N ALA A 108 14.71 0.21 2.42
CA ALA A 108 15.45 0.98 3.42
C ALA A 108 14.55 1.51 4.55
N VAL A 109 13.33 1.95 4.23
CA VAL A 109 12.34 2.39 5.23
C VAL A 109 11.91 1.24 6.14
N LEU A 110 11.70 0.05 5.58
CA LEU A 110 11.35 -1.14 6.37
C LEU A 110 12.45 -1.49 7.39
N GLU A 111 13.71 -1.47 6.94
CA GLU A 111 14.88 -1.74 7.79
C GLU A 111 15.07 -0.65 8.86
N GLU A 112 15.04 0.63 8.48
CA GLU A 112 15.23 1.75 9.40
C GLU A 112 14.19 1.76 10.53
N HIS A 113 12.97 1.33 10.23
CA HIS A 113 11.86 1.33 11.16
C HIS A 113 11.55 -0.03 11.76
N ASP A 114 12.41 -1.05 11.62
CA ASP A 114 12.22 -2.41 12.16
C ASP A 114 10.83 -3.00 11.83
N ILE A 115 10.36 -2.80 10.60
CA ILE A 115 9.02 -3.26 10.16
C ILE A 115 9.09 -4.75 9.83
N PRO A 116 8.18 -5.60 10.36
CA PRO A 116 8.19 -7.02 10.07
C PRO A 116 7.83 -7.30 8.61
N GLU A 117 8.62 -8.14 7.96
CA GLU A 117 8.43 -8.51 6.55
C GLU A 117 7.64 -9.82 6.38
N ASP A 118 7.28 -10.49 7.48
CA ASP A 118 6.46 -11.69 7.47
C ASP A 118 5.04 -11.32 6.96
N ASN A 119 4.75 -11.64 5.69
CA ASN A 119 3.55 -11.23 4.95
C ASN A 119 3.53 -9.78 4.46
N LEU A 120 4.71 -9.20 4.23
CA LEU A 120 4.85 -7.93 3.53
C LEU A 120 5.60 -8.13 2.21
N ASP A 121 5.13 -7.49 1.14
CA ASP A 121 5.80 -7.48 -0.16
C ASP A 121 5.91 -6.05 -0.71
N ILE A 122 6.85 -5.84 -1.64
CA ILE A 122 7.01 -4.58 -2.37
C ILE A 122 6.74 -4.84 -3.85
N TRP A 123 5.80 -4.09 -4.43
CA TRP A 123 5.42 -4.17 -5.82
C TRP A 123 5.78 -2.87 -6.56
N GLU A 124 6.47 -3.01 -7.67
CA GLU A 124 6.73 -1.93 -8.63
C GLU A 124 5.50 -1.74 -9.54
N GLY A 125 5.01 -0.50 -9.62
CA GLY A 125 3.84 -0.10 -10.42
C GLY A 125 4.17 0.75 -11.63
#